data_AF-A0A6J7E3T1-F1
#
_entry.id   AF-A0A6J7E3T1-F1
#
_cell.length_a   1.000
_cell.length_b   1.000
_cell.length_c   1.000
_cell.angle_alpha   90.00
_cell.angle_beta   90.00
_cell.angle_gamma   90.00
#
_symmetry.space_group_name_H-M   'P 1'
#
loop_
_entity.id
_entity.type
_entity.pdbx_description
1 polymer ?
#
loop_
_entity_poly.entity_id
_entity_poly.type
_entity_poly.pdbx_seq_one_letter_code
_entity_poly.pdbx_strand_id
1 'polypeptide(L)'
;MIFSLFLLSLAIAFEPFPIIGFILLIVAKDGQKKALAFLCGWMASLIVVVVGVVLVTGGQPVEKSSSPSLAALILKLLIGIFLIFWGIRAYVNRKKPPKPPSWMAKIDGVQGWAAAALGVILQPWAFVAAGVAIVFGAELKSLGEIVVLVLFVLLSSSSFLAMLIYVTFWSESAGPKLERLRLWIDSHRVQAQFVLCILIGLWLIGNSTYSLTTI
;
A
#
# COMPACT_ATOMS: atom_id res chain seq x y z
N MET A 1 15.52 7.19 7.43
CA MET A 1 15.15 6.22 6.38
C MET A 1 14.55 4.94 6.96
N ILE A 2 15.31 4.12 7.71
CA ILE A 2 14.88 2.78 8.16
C ILE A 2 13.54 2.80 8.90
N PHE A 3 13.42 3.61 9.95
CA PHE A 3 12.17 3.71 10.73
C PHE A 3 10.97 4.15 9.88
N SER A 4 11.17 5.12 8.99
CA SER A 4 10.12 5.60 8.08
C SER A 4 9.66 4.52 7.10
N LEU A 5 10.61 3.76 6.51
CA LEU A 5 10.30 2.64 5.63
C LEU A 5 9.63 1.49 6.38
N PHE A 6 10.05 1.21 7.62
CA PHE A 6 9.40 0.24 8.49
C PHE A 6 7.93 0.61 8.73
N LEU A 7 7.64 1.82 9.21
CA LEU A 7 6.26 2.28 9.42
C LEU A 7 5.43 2.24 8.13
N LEU A 8 6.03 2.67 7.02
CA LEU A 8 5.37 2.67 5.72
C LEU A 8 5.06 1.25 5.22
N SER A 9 5.98 0.31 5.41
CA SER A 9 5.76 -1.09 5.04
C SER A 9 4.64 -1.73 5.84
N LEU A 10 4.49 -1.38 7.13
CA LEU A 10 3.33 -1.80 7.93
C LEU A 10 2.03 -1.19 7.38
N ALA A 11 2.04 0.10 7.01
CA ALA A 11 0.87 0.76 6.41
C ALA A 11 0.44 0.08 5.09
N ILE A 12 1.41 -0.31 4.26
CA ILE A 12 1.16 -1.06 3.01
C ILE A 12 0.65 -2.47 3.31
N ALA A 13 1.29 -3.18 4.25
CA ALA A 13 0.95 -4.57 4.59
C ALA A 13 -0.46 -4.70 5.17
N PHE A 14 -0.92 -3.70 5.91
CA PHE A 14 -2.24 -3.68 6.56
C PHE A 14 -3.31 -2.91 5.78
N GLU A 15 -3.08 -2.59 4.51
CA GLU A 15 -4.07 -1.88 3.70
C GLU A 15 -5.33 -2.76 3.51
N PRO A 16 -6.51 -2.35 4.04
CA PRO A 16 -7.72 -3.17 4.03
C PRO A 16 -8.20 -3.65 2.65
N PHE A 17 -8.08 -2.81 1.63
CA PHE A 17 -8.65 -3.03 0.31
C PHE A 17 -7.91 -4.10 -0.50
N PRO A 18 -6.58 -4.08 -0.63
CA PRO A 18 -5.80 -5.20 -1.16
C PRO A 18 -5.99 -6.48 -0.38
N ILE A 19 -6.06 -6.43 0.96
CA ILE A 19 -6.30 -7.62 1.79
C ILE A 19 -7.64 -8.26 1.43
N ILE A 20 -8.72 -7.47 1.31
CA ILE A 20 -10.03 -7.99 0.90
C ILE A 20 -9.95 -8.62 -0.50
N GLY A 21 -9.29 -7.94 -1.46
CA GLY A 21 -9.11 -8.47 -2.83
C GLY A 21 -8.35 -9.79 -2.85
N PHE A 22 -7.29 -9.90 -2.04
CA PHE A 22 -6.48 -11.09 -1.93
C PHE A 22 -7.25 -12.27 -1.32
N ILE A 23 -8.00 -12.03 -0.24
CA ILE A 23 -8.86 -13.06 0.38
C ILE A 23 -9.89 -13.57 -0.64
N LEU A 24 -10.51 -12.67 -1.38
CA LEU A 24 -11.48 -13.04 -2.40
C LEU A 24 -10.86 -13.91 -3.51
N LEU A 25 -9.61 -13.62 -3.91
CA LEU A 25 -8.89 -14.46 -4.87
C LEU A 25 -8.56 -15.84 -4.29
N ILE A 26 -8.17 -15.93 -3.02
CA ILE A 26 -7.91 -17.20 -2.32
C ILE A 26 -9.15 -18.10 -2.29
N VAL A 27 -10.32 -17.53 -1.99
CA VAL A 27 -11.58 -18.29 -1.83
C VAL A 27 -12.21 -18.66 -3.17
N ALA A 28 -11.84 -17.96 -4.26
CA ALA A 28 -12.32 -18.26 -5.60
C ALA A 28 -11.85 -19.63 -6.12
N LYS A 29 -12.48 -20.10 -7.20
CA LYS A 29 -11.99 -21.26 -7.96
C LYS A 29 -10.54 -21.05 -8.40
N ASP A 30 -9.70 -22.08 -8.25
CA ASP A 30 -8.24 -22.04 -8.48
C ASP A 30 -7.51 -20.98 -7.62
N GLY A 31 -8.04 -20.70 -6.43
CA GLY A 31 -7.67 -19.51 -5.65
C GLY A 31 -6.21 -19.42 -5.23
N GLN A 32 -5.53 -20.54 -4.93
CA GLN A 32 -4.09 -20.52 -4.63
C GLN A 32 -3.25 -20.02 -5.82
N LYS A 33 -3.59 -20.44 -7.05
CA LYS A 33 -2.88 -19.98 -8.26
C LYS A 33 -3.12 -18.50 -8.51
N LYS A 34 -4.36 -18.03 -8.33
CA LYS A 34 -4.73 -16.62 -8.45
C LYS A 34 -4.05 -15.76 -7.38
N ALA A 35 -3.99 -16.23 -6.14
CA ALA A 35 -3.31 -15.57 -5.03
C ALA A 35 -1.80 -15.48 -5.28
N LEU A 36 -1.17 -16.55 -5.77
CA LEU A 36 0.24 -16.52 -6.15
C LEU A 36 0.48 -15.51 -7.28
N ALA A 37 -0.35 -15.52 -8.32
CA ALA A 37 -0.25 -14.56 -9.42
C ALA A 37 -0.39 -13.11 -8.93
N PHE A 38 -1.37 -12.83 -8.06
CA PHE A 38 -1.52 -11.53 -7.40
C PHE A 38 -0.27 -11.13 -6.63
N LEU A 39 0.26 -12.01 -5.78
CA LEU A 39 1.44 -11.74 -4.97
C LEU A 39 2.66 -11.46 -5.84
N CYS A 40 2.84 -12.21 -6.93
CA CYS A 40 3.91 -11.96 -7.90
C CYS A 40 3.75 -10.58 -8.55
N GLY A 41 2.56 -10.19 -9.00
CA GLY A 41 2.31 -8.86 -9.55
C GLY A 41 2.56 -7.74 -8.52
N TRP A 42 2.08 -7.95 -7.30
CA TRP A 42 2.30 -7.05 -6.16
C TRP A 42 3.78 -6.82 -5.88
N MET A 43 4.54 -7.90 -5.67
CA MET A 43 5.98 -7.82 -5.38
C MET A 43 6.76 -7.27 -6.58
N ALA A 44 6.43 -7.70 -7.80
CA ALA A 44 7.09 -7.21 -9.02
C ALA A 44 6.92 -5.69 -9.14
N SER A 45 5.73 -5.15 -8.89
CA SER A 45 5.51 -3.70 -8.93
C SER A 45 6.36 -2.94 -7.91
N LEU A 46 6.48 -3.42 -6.68
CA LEU A 46 7.34 -2.80 -5.65
C LEU A 46 8.82 -2.89 -6.03
N ILE A 47 9.27 -4.04 -6.52
CA ILE A 47 10.65 -4.27 -6.94
C ILE A 47 10.98 -3.35 -8.12
N VAL A 48 10.12 -3.26 -9.13
CA VAL A 48 10.30 -2.38 -10.29
C VAL A 48 10.42 -0.93 -9.86
N VAL A 49 9.59 -0.48 -8.92
CA VAL A 49 9.71 0.87 -8.37
C VAL A 49 11.05 1.06 -7.67
N VAL A 50 11.40 0.18 -6.72
CA VAL A 50 12.65 0.29 -5.95
C VAL A 50 13.87 0.29 -6.86
N VAL A 51 13.95 -0.67 -7.80
CA VAL A 51 15.02 -0.77 -8.79
C VAL A 51 15.04 0.47 -9.68
N GLY A 52 13.87 0.92 -10.15
CA GLY A 52 13.73 2.13 -10.95
C GLY A 52 14.28 3.37 -10.22
N VAL A 53 13.98 3.53 -8.93
CA VAL A 53 14.57 4.61 -8.12
C VAL A 53 16.09 4.48 -8.08
N VAL A 54 16.63 3.32 -7.70
CA VAL A 54 18.08 3.11 -7.59
C VAL A 54 18.79 3.39 -8.92
N LEU A 55 18.21 2.96 -10.04
CA LEU A 55 18.76 3.21 -11.38
C LEU A 55 18.72 4.68 -11.76
N VAL A 56 17.62 5.38 -11.48
CA VAL A 56 17.47 6.82 -11.79
C VAL A 56 18.40 7.67 -10.94
N THR A 57 18.57 7.34 -9.65
CA THR A 57 19.42 8.12 -8.74
C THR A 57 20.89 7.71 -8.77
N GLY A 58 21.23 6.59 -9.42
CA GLY A 58 22.57 6.00 -9.37
C GLY A 58 23.00 5.59 -7.96
N GLY A 59 22.03 5.35 -7.07
CA GLY A 59 22.28 5.08 -5.64
C GLY A 59 22.81 6.27 -4.85
N GLN A 60 22.77 7.49 -5.41
CA GLN A 60 23.11 8.73 -4.73
C GLN A 60 21.83 9.42 -4.26
N PRO A 61 21.88 10.20 -3.17
CA PRO A 61 20.81 11.14 -2.90
C PRO A 61 20.70 12.12 -4.08
N VAL A 62 19.50 12.28 -4.64
CA VAL A 62 19.29 13.29 -5.69
C VAL A 62 19.49 14.66 -5.04
N GLU A 63 20.50 15.41 -5.51
CA GLU A 63 20.72 16.77 -5.04
C GLU A 63 19.41 17.54 -5.15
N LYS A 64 18.96 18.11 -4.02
CA LYS A 64 17.87 19.09 -4.05
C LYS A 64 18.40 20.31 -4.78
N SER A 65 18.33 20.30 -6.10
CA SER A 65 18.56 21.47 -6.93
C SER A 65 17.47 22.46 -6.54
N SER A 66 17.82 23.39 -5.65
CA SER A 66 16.98 24.39 -4.97
C SER A 66 16.06 23.89 -3.83
N SER A 67 15.82 24.79 -2.85
CA SER A 67 14.78 24.67 -1.83
C SER A 67 13.49 24.12 -2.46
N PRO A 68 12.70 23.29 -1.75
CA PRO A 68 11.50 22.71 -2.34
C PRO A 68 10.67 23.85 -2.94
N SER A 69 10.43 23.80 -4.26
CA SER A 69 9.77 24.91 -4.94
C SER A 69 8.46 25.20 -4.20
N LEU A 70 8.16 26.47 -3.99
CA LEU A 70 6.97 26.90 -3.26
C LEU A 70 5.71 26.22 -3.86
N ALA A 71 5.71 25.96 -5.17
CA ALA A 71 4.71 25.15 -5.87
C ALA A 71 4.62 23.70 -5.37
N ALA A 72 5.75 23.00 -5.15
CA ALA A 72 5.76 21.64 -4.62
C ALA A 72 5.26 21.58 -3.16
N LEU A 73 5.56 22.59 -2.34
CA LEU A 73 5.06 22.69 -0.96
C LEU A 73 3.55 22.96 -0.92
N ILE A 74 3.08 23.91 -1.75
CA ILE A 74 1.64 24.19 -1.89
C ILE A 74 0.91 22.93 -2.37
N LEU A 75 1.44 22.22 -3.35
CA LEU A 75 0.82 20.99 -3.86
C LEU A 75 0.72 19.91 -2.77
N LYS A 76 1.78 19.68 -1.99
CA LYS A 76 1.74 18.73 -0.86
C LYS A 76 0.70 19.12 0.18
N LEU A 77 0.58 20.42 0.47
CA LEU A 77 -0.40 20.94 1.41
C LEU A 77 -1.83 20.75 0.91
N LEU A 78 -2.09 21.03 -0.38
CA LEU A 78 -3.38 20.78 -1.02
C LEU A 78 -3.75 19.28 -1.02
N ILE A 79 -2.79 18.39 -1.29
CA ILE A 79 -2.97 16.94 -1.20
C ILE A 79 -3.34 16.53 0.23
N GLY A 80 -2.64 17.07 1.23
CA GLY A 80 -2.93 16.81 2.64
C GLY A 80 -4.36 17.22 3.03
N ILE A 81 -4.78 18.43 2.65
CA ILE A 81 -6.15 18.93 2.89
C ILE A 81 -7.19 18.06 2.17
N PHE A 82 -6.92 17.70 0.92
CA PHE A 82 -7.80 16.85 0.13
C PHE A 82 -7.99 15.47 0.78
N LEU A 83 -6.91 14.84 1.26
CA LEU A 83 -6.98 13.56 1.96
C LEU A 83 -7.84 13.65 3.22
N ILE A 84 -7.65 14.69 4.05
CA ILE A 84 -8.47 14.91 5.25
C ILE A 84 -9.94 15.05 4.87
N PHE A 85 -10.25 15.92 3.89
CA PHE A 85 -11.61 16.13 3.42
C PHE A 85 -12.24 14.83 2.90
N TRP A 86 -11.51 14.07 2.09
CA TRP A 86 -11.98 12.81 1.53
C TRP A 86 -12.24 11.76 2.62
N GLY A 87 -11.34 11.64 3.59
CA GLY A 87 -11.51 10.76 4.75
C GLY A 87 -12.77 11.10 5.54
N ILE A 88 -12.95 12.37 5.90
CA ILE A 88 -14.14 12.85 6.62
C ILE A 88 -15.40 12.59 5.78
N ARG A 89 -15.39 12.95 4.50
CA ARG A 89 -16.53 12.75 3.60
C ARG A 89 -16.92 11.28 3.49
N ALA A 90 -15.94 10.38 3.36
CA ALA A 90 -16.18 8.94 3.30
C ALA A 90 -16.76 8.41 4.62
N TYR A 91 -16.26 8.90 5.76
CA TYR A 91 -16.73 8.52 7.09
C TYR A 91 -18.17 8.99 7.37
N VAL A 92 -18.50 10.24 7.02
CA VAL A 92 -19.82 10.83 7.22
C VAL A 92 -20.86 10.20 6.30
N ASN A 93 -20.52 9.98 5.03
CA ASN A 93 -21.45 9.41 4.04
C ASN A 93 -21.53 7.88 4.06
N ARG A 94 -20.92 7.23 5.06
CA ARG A 94 -20.91 5.77 5.14
C ARG A 94 -22.32 5.24 5.35
N LYS A 95 -22.75 4.35 4.47
CA LYS A 95 -23.99 3.59 4.68
C LYS A 95 -23.69 2.41 5.59
N LYS A 96 -24.60 2.12 6.53
CA LYS A 96 -24.55 0.92 7.37
C LYS A 96 -25.77 0.05 7.05
N PRO A 97 -25.58 -1.22 6.63
CA PRO A 97 -24.31 -1.88 6.31
C PRO A 97 -23.68 -1.36 5.00
N PRO A 98 -22.34 -1.43 4.85
CA PRO A 98 -21.68 -1.10 3.59
C PRO A 98 -22.18 -2.03 2.47
N LYS A 99 -22.48 -1.48 1.30
CA LYS A 99 -22.83 -2.31 0.13
C LYS A 99 -21.56 -2.95 -0.40
N PRO A 100 -21.51 -4.29 -0.56
CA PRO A 100 -20.35 -4.93 -1.17
C PRO A 100 -20.16 -4.38 -2.59
N PRO A 101 -18.95 -3.96 -2.97
CA PRO A 101 -18.70 -3.39 -4.29
C PRO A 101 -18.87 -4.44 -5.39
N SER A 102 -19.36 -3.99 -6.55
CA SER A 102 -19.79 -4.85 -7.67
C SER A 102 -18.68 -5.71 -8.26
N TRP A 103 -17.41 -5.35 -8.07
CA TRP A 103 -16.26 -6.14 -8.52
C TRP A 103 -16.08 -7.43 -7.71
N MET A 104 -16.54 -7.47 -6.45
CA MET A 104 -16.42 -8.67 -5.60
C MET A 104 -17.24 -9.84 -6.15
N ALA A 105 -18.41 -9.55 -6.73
CA ALA A 105 -19.28 -10.56 -7.34
C ALA A 105 -18.71 -11.17 -8.63
N LYS A 106 -17.65 -10.58 -9.20
CA LYS A 106 -17.06 -11.01 -10.47
C LYS A 106 -15.75 -11.78 -10.31
N ILE A 107 -15.32 -12.04 -9.08
CA ILE A 107 -13.96 -12.53 -8.83
C ILE A 107 -13.74 -13.99 -9.22
N ASP A 108 -14.81 -14.79 -9.26
CA ASP A 108 -14.75 -16.20 -9.67
C ASP A 108 -14.29 -16.36 -11.13
N GLY A 109 -14.64 -15.39 -11.99
CA GLY A 109 -14.25 -15.37 -13.41
C GLY A 109 -12.87 -14.78 -13.71
N VAL A 110 -12.14 -14.29 -12.70
CA VAL A 110 -10.83 -13.66 -12.89
C VAL A 110 -9.80 -14.69 -13.34
N GLN A 111 -9.12 -14.43 -14.46
CA GLN A 111 -8.01 -15.26 -14.95
C GLN A 111 -6.70 -14.98 -14.19
N GLY A 112 -5.73 -15.90 -14.24
CA GLY A 112 -4.47 -15.77 -13.51
C GLY A 112 -3.68 -14.48 -13.82
N TRP A 113 -3.59 -14.07 -15.09
CA TRP A 113 -2.93 -12.81 -15.46
C TRP A 113 -3.68 -11.58 -14.94
N ALA A 114 -5.01 -11.63 -14.90
CA ALA A 114 -5.83 -10.56 -14.34
C ALA A 114 -5.65 -10.48 -12.82
N ALA A 115 -5.45 -11.61 -12.13
CA ALA A 115 -5.07 -11.62 -10.72
C ALA A 115 -3.69 -10.97 -10.48
N ALA A 116 -2.70 -11.22 -11.33
CA ALA A 116 -1.42 -10.51 -11.28
C ALA A 116 -1.57 -9.00 -11.52
N ALA A 117 -2.38 -8.61 -12.50
CA ALA A 117 -2.70 -7.19 -12.76
C ALA A 117 -3.38 -6.53 -11.56
N LEU A 118 -4.30 -7.24 -10.86
CA LEU A 118 -4.89 -6.76 -9.61
C LEU A 118 -3.82 -6.52 -8.54
N GLY A 119 -2.77 -7.34 -8.47
CA GLY A 119 -1.63 -7.13 -7.57
C GLY A 119 -0.92 -5.79 -7.80
N VAL A 120 -0.84 -5.35 -9.05
CA VAL A 120 -0.26 -4.04 -9.42
C VAL A 120 -1.26 -2.90 -9.18
N ILE A 121 -2.51 -3.08 -9.62
CA ILE A 121 -3.55 -2.05 -9.57
C ILE A 121 -3.95 -1.71 -8.13
N LEU A 122 -4.04 -2.73 -7.28
CA LEU A 122 -4.45 -2.57 -5.88
C LEU A 122 -3.31 -2.06 -4.99
N GLN A 123 -2.09 -1.85 -5.49
CA GLN A 123 -1.06 -1.21 -4.69
C GLN A 123 -1.54 0.12 -4.11
N PRO A 124 -1.31 0.40 -2.81
CA PRO A 124 -1.50 1.74 -2.27
C PRO A 124 -0.39 2.66 -2.76
N TRP A 125 -0.50 3.11 -4.01
CA TRP A 125 0.48 3.93 -4.70
C TRP A 125 0.83 5.22 -3.96
N ALA A 126 -0.05 5.74 -3.11
CA ALA A 126 0.24 6.86 -2.22
C ALA A 126 1.38 6.52 -1.22
N PHE A 127 1.35 5.34 -0.61
CA PHE A 127 2.42 4.88 0.27
C PHE A 127 3.67 4.54 -0.51
N VAL A 128 3.53 3.87 -1.65
CA VAL A 128 4.66 3.56 -2.52
C VAL A 128 5.39 4.86 -2.93
N ALA A 129 4.66 5.90 -3.31
CA ALA A 129 5.21 7.21 -3.64
C ALA A 129 5.89 7.89 -2.43
N ALA A 130 5.33 7.76 -1.22
CA ALA A 130 5.99 8.24 -0.01
C ALA A 130 7.32 7.49 0.26
N GLY A 131 7.35 6.17 0.00
CA GLY A 131 8.55 5.35 0.09
C GLY A 131 9.61 5.78 -0.91
N VAL A 132 9.21 6.01 -2.16
CA VAL A 132 10.06 6.58 -3.20
C VAL A 132 10.68 7.89 -2.74
N ALA A 133 9.90 8.83 -2.21
CA ALA A 133 10.41 10.11 -1.74
C ALA A 133 11.46 9.97 -0.61
N ILE A 134 11.31 8.97 0.26
CA ILE A 134 12.30 8.65 1.30
C ILE A 134 13.60 8.11 0.67
N VAL A 135 13.47 7.20 -0.30
CA VAL A 135 14.61 6.54 -0.96
C VAL A 135 15.40 7.52 -1.85
N PHE A 136 14.74 8.48 -2.50
CA PHE A 136 15.38 9.55 -3.28
C PHE A 136 16.33 10.43 -2.45
N GLY A 137 16.06 10.58 -1.16
CA GLY A 137 16.89 11.38 -0.24
C GLY A 137 17.95 10.56 0.49
N ALA A 138 18.13 9.29 0.14
CA ALA A 138 19.07 8.39 0.78
C ALA A 138 20.24 8.03 -0.12
N GLU A 139 21.40 7.80 0.48
CA GLU A 139 22.52 7.12 -0.17
C GLU A 139 22.26 5.61 -0.13
N LEU A 140 22.44 4.92 -1.27
CA LEU A 140 22.08 3.51 -1.49
C LEU A 140 23.28 2.73 -2.08
N LYS A 141 24.43 2.82 -1.42
CA LYS A 141 25.70 2.18 -1.82
C LYS A 141 26.10 0.98 -0.95
N SER A 142 25.54 0.87 0.24
CA SER A 142 25.90 -0.17 1.20
C SER A 142 25.00 -1.39 1.07
N LEU A 143 25.54 -2.56 1.42
CA LEU A 143 24.73 -3.78 1.57
C LEU A 143 23.59 -3.59 2.58
N GLY A 144 23.78 -2.72 3.59
CA GLY A 144 22.76 -2.40 4.58
C GLY A 144 21.53 -1.75 3.95
N GLU A 145 21.69 -0.81 3.02
CA GLU A 145 20.56 -0.18 2.33
C GLU A 145 19.82 -1.17 1.43
N ILE A 146 20.54 -2.05 0.72
CA ILE A 146 19.92 -3.10 -0.08
C ILE A 146 19.07 -4.02 0.81
N VAL A 147 19.61 -4.43 1.96
CA VAL A 147 18.85 -5.24 2.94
C VAL A 147 17.61 -4.50 3.43
N VAL A 148 17.70 -3.20 3.71
CA VAL A 148 16.54 -2.38 4.12
C VAL A 148 15.47 -2.34 3.03
N LEU A 149 15.85 -2.20 1.76
CA LEU A 149 14.92 -2.20 0.64
C LEU A 149 14.25 -3.59 0.43
N VAL A 150 15.02 -4.67 0.57
CA VAL A 150 14.49 -6.04 0.52
C VAL A 150 13.51 -6.28 1.67
N LEU A 151 13.88 -5.91 2.90
CA LEU A 151 13.00 -6.01 4.06
C LEU A 151 11.75 -5.15 3.90
N PHE A 152 11.86 -3.98 3.29
CA PHE A 152 10.70 -3.15 2.96
C PHE A 152 9.72 -3.89 2.05
N VAL A 153 10.17 -4.51 0.96
CA VAL A 153 9.31 -5.29 0.04
C VAL A 153 8.68 -6.49 0.75
N LEU A 154 9.47 -7.25 1.52
CA LEU A 154 9.00 -8.44 2.24
C LEU A 154 7.98 -8.08 3.32
N LEU A 155 8.27 -7.06 4.12
CA LEU A 155 7.38 -6.60 5.19
C LEU A 155 6.09 -6.02 4.60
N SER A 156 6.16 -5.28 3.49
CA SER A 156 4.99 -4.75 2.78
C SER A 156 4.10 -5.85 2.17
N SER A 157 4.68 -7.03 1.88
CA SER A 157 3.98 -8.17 1.31
C SER A 157 3.62 -9.24 2.34
N SER A 158 3.94 -8.99 3.62
CA SER A 158 3.90 -9.99 4.69
C SER A 158 2.51 -10.54 4.97
N SER A 159 1.47 -9.71 4.90
CA SER A 159 0.08 -10.13 5.09
C SER A 159 -0.36 -11.14 4.02
N PHE A 160 -0.02 -10.89 2.76
CA PHE A 160 -0.29 -11.80 1.65
C PHE A 160 0.53 -13.08 1.73
N LEU A 161 1.82 -12.96 2.06
CA LEU A 161 2.69 -14.12 2.29
C LEU A 161 2.13 -15.00 3.40
N ALA A 162 1.76 -14.42 4.54
CA ALA A 162 1.18 -15.14 5.66
C ALA A 162 -0.13 -15.84 5.29
N MET A 163 -1.04 -15.15 4.58
CA MET A 163 -2.30 -15.75 4.11
C MET A 163 -2.07 -16.87 3.09
N LEU A 164 -1.14 -16.70 2.15
CA LEU A 164 -0.81 -17.71 1.15
C LEU A 164 -0.20 -18.96 1.78
N ILE A 165 0.75 -18.77 2.71
CA ILE A 165 1.34 -19.85 3.52
C ILE A 165 0.24 -20.57 4.29
N TYR A 166 -0.63 -19.82 4.98
CA TYR A 166 -1.71 -20.38 5.79
C TYR A 166 -2.66 -21.27 4.97
N VAL A 167 -3.06 -20.83 3.78
CA VAL A 167 -3.95 -21.60 2.89
C VAL A 167 -3.26 -22.81 2.28
N THR A 168 -1.94 -22.73 2.09
CA THR A 168 -1.14 -23.85 1.54
C THR A 168 -1.05 -25.00 2.53
N PHE A 169 -0.91 -24.70 3.83
CA PHE A 169 -0.77 -25.72 4.87
C PHE A 169 -2.09 -26.10 5.58
N TRP A 170 -3.09 -25.22 5.63
CA TRP A 170 -4.36 -25.43 6.35
C TRP A 170 -5.60 -25.17 5.48
N SER A 171 -5.63 -25.73 4.27
CA SER A 171 -6.66 -25.48 3.24
C SER A 171 -8.10 -25.65 3.73
N GLU A 172 -8.43 -26.72 4.46
CA GLU A 172 -9.80 -27.01 4.92
C GLU A 172 -10.36 -25.97 5.89
N SER A 173 -9.51 -25.43 6.78
CA SER A 173 -9.93 -24.44 7.79
C SER A 173 -9.79 -22.99 7.31
N ALA A 174 -9.07 -22.76 6.21
CA ALA A 174 -8.70 -21.43 5.78
C ALA A 174 -9.87 -20.65 5.18
N GLY A 175 -10.69 -21.28 4.34
CA GLY A 175 -11.83 -20.62 3.67
C GLY A 175 -12.77 -19.90 4.66
N PRO A 176 -13.38 -20.61 5.62
CA PRO A 176 -14.31 -19.99 6.57
C PRO A 176 -13.67 -18.90 7.44
N LYS A 177 -12.40 -19.05 7.84
CA LYS A 177 -11.70 -18.06 8.68
C LYS A 177 -11.35 -16.79 7.90
N LEU A 178 -10.83 -16.94 6.68
CA LEU A 178 -10.51 -15.81 5.82
C LEU A 178 -11.78 -15.06 5.42
N GLU A 179 -12.89 -15.77 5.21
CA GLU A 179 -14.17 -15.13 4.93
C GLU A 179 -14.70 -14.31 6.13
N ARG A 180 -14.56 -14.82 7.36
CA ARG A 180 -14.85 -14.02 8.57
C ARG A 180 -13.95 -12.80 8.70
N LEU A 181 -12.66 -12.96 8.41
CA LEU A 181 -11.70 -11.86 8.40
C LEU A 181 -12.09 -10.80 7.35
N ARG A 182 -12.44 -11.22 6.13
CA ARG A 182 -12.92 -10.35 5.05
C ARG A 182 -14.10 -9.50 5.50
N LEU A 183 -15.13 -10.14 6.07
CA LEU A 183 -16.34 -9.46 6.54
C LEU A 183 -16.03 -8.48 7.69
N TRP A 184 -15.14 -8.87 8.61
CA TRP A 184 -14.69 -7.99 9.68
C TRP A 184 -13.97 -6.75 9.13
N ILE A 185 -13.03 -6.94 8.19
CA ILE A 185 -12.31 -5.83 7.54
C ILE A 185 -13.29 -4.95 6.77
N ASP A 186 -14.20 -5.51 5.99
CA ASP A 186 -15.17 -4.75 5.19
C ASP A 186 -16.09 -3.88 6.08
N SER A 187 -16.51 -4.41 7.24
CA SER A 187 -17.29 -3.66 8.23
C SER A 187 -16.53 -2.50 8.91
N HIS A 188 -15.20 -2.56 8.94
CA HIS A 188 -14.32 -1.53 9.52
C HIS A 188 -13.54 -0.72 8.48
N ARG A 189 -13.72 -1.01 7.19
CA ARG A 189 -12.91 -0.45 6.10
C ARG A 189 -13.01 1.06 6.03
N VAL A 190 -14.21 1.61 6.22
CA VAL A 190 -14.41 3.07 6.19
C VAL A 190 -13.72 3.74 7.38
N GLN A 191 -13.69 3.09 8.55
CA GLN A 191 -12.98 3.56 9.74
C GLN A 191 -11.47 3.54 9.50
N ALA A 192 -10.94 2.45 8.95
CA ALA A 192 -9.53 2.35 8.60
C ALA A 192 -9.12 3.40 7.56
N GLN A 193 -9.88 3.56 6.48
CA GLN A 193 -9.65 4.59 5.46
C GLN A 193 -9.72 6.00 6.06
N PHE A 194 -10.68 6.27 6.94
CA PHE A 194 -10.77 7.54 7.65
C PHE A 194 -9.49 7.83 8.45
N VAL A 195 -9.07 6.91 9.33
CA VAL A 195 -7.86 7.07 10.14
C VAL A 195 -6.63 7.27 9.26
N LEU A 196 -6.51 6.48 8.20
CA LEU A 196 -5.39 6.54 7.26
C LEU A 196 -5.30 7.89 6.54
N CYS A 197 -6.41 8.36 5.97
CA CYS A 197 -6.51 9.65 5.31
C CYS A 197 -6.19 10.81 6.27
N ILE A 198 -6.67 10.75 7.52
CA ILE A 198 -6.40 11.78 8.53
C ILE A 198 -4.92 11.79 8.92
N LEU A 199 -4.34 10.64 9.25
CA LEU A 199 -2.93 10.56 9.69
C LEU A 199 -1.98 11.03 8.59
N ILE A 200 -2.17 10.59 7.35
CA ILE A 200 -1.33 11.01 6.22
C ILE A 200 -1.55 12.48 5.91
N GLY A 201 -2.80 12.93 5.89
CA GLY A 201 -3.13 14.32 5.59
C GLY A 201 -2.52 15.28 6.61
N LEU A 202 -2.62 14.97 7.91
CA LEU A 202 -1.98 15.74 8.97
C LEU A 202 -0.46 15.72 8.86
N TRP A 203 0.14 14.56 8.59
CA TRP A 203 1.59 14.45 8.40
C TRP A 203 2.08 15.26 7.20
N LEU A 204 1.38 15.22 6.06
CA LEU A 204 1.72 16.01 4.88
C LEU A 204 1.62 17.51 5.15
N ILE A 205 0.57 17.95 5.83
CA ILE A 205 0.40 19.36 6.22
C ILE A 205 1.53 19.77 7.15
N GLY A 206 1.76 19.03 8.24
CA GLY A 206 2.79 19.35 9.23
C GLY A 206 4.21 19.37 8.65
N ASN A 207 4.54 18.41 7.78
CA ASN A 207 5.84 18.37 7.11
C ASN A 207 6.01 19.53 6.13
N SER A 208 4.93 19.93 5.44
CA SER A 208 4.95 21.03 4.48
C SER A 208 5.04 22.39 5.19
N THR A 209 4.30 22.60 6.28
CA THR A 209 4.34 23.84 7.06
C THR A 209 5.69 24.00 7.76
N TYR A 210 6.23 22.93 8.35
CA TYR A 210 7.59 22.95 8.92
C TYR A 210 8.61 23.36 7.85
N SER A 211 8.56 22.73 6.67
CA SER A 211 9.45 23.06 5.56
C SER A 211 9.29 24.50 5.07
N LEU A 212 8.07 25.06 5.06
CA LEU A 212 7.80 26.45 4.68
C LEU A 212 8.37 27.45 5.70
N THR A 213 8.40 27.11 6.99
CA THR A 213 8.95 27.97 8.04
C THR A 213 10.46 27.92 8.18
N THR A 214 11.12 26.94 7.56
CA THR A 214 12.58 26.72 7.63
C THR A 214 13.31 27.08 6.33
N ILE A 215 12.62 27.66 5.35
CA ILE A 215 13.20 28.26 4.13
C ILE A 215 13.43 29.74 4.40
#